data_AF-A0AAE3U9H0-F1
#
_entry.id   AF-A0AAE3U9H0-F1
#
_cell.length_a   1.000
_cell.length_b   1.000
_cell.length_c   1.000
_cell.angle_alpha   90.00
_cell.angle_beta   90.00
_cell.angle_gamma   90.00
#
_symmetry.space_group_name_H-M   'P 1'
#
loop_
_entity.id
_entity.type
_entity.pdbx_description
1 polymer ?
#
loop_
_entity_poly.entity_id
_entity_poly.type
_entity_poly.pdbx_seq_one_letter_code
_entity_poly.pdbx_strand_id
1 'polypeptide(L)'
;MKKTALLIFLLSIALATSVNAQNKPAAILEPYTYKTKLKGGYRILFIANDSLQYLYLKKGNKSIAEISSTSIGLPYMNLGHVGADFTNYFVLVHSFGPGNSQDIELIEKTTGKNLLKLGASWIGADEEKELLLYSDKGVPSKKDRMVLYNVLTKQKQFFAFPNDIFDDPEVLSRIELEKITEKQLIIKYDINKGYKTKVYAR
;
A
#
# COMPACT_ATOMS: atom_id res chain seq x y z
N MET A 1 52.65 -9.93 -45.44
CA MET A 1 51.21 -10.28 -45.43
C MET A 1 50.82 -11.09 -44.17
N LYS A 2 50.97 -10.54 -42.95
CA LYS A 2 50.66 -11.27 -41.70
C LYS A 2 49.80 -10.48 -40.69
N LYS A 3 49.42 -9.23 -40.99
CA LYS A 3 48.67 -8.37 -40.06
C LYS A 3 47.14 -8.36 -40.30
N THR A 4 46.67 -8.80 -41.46
CA THR A 4 45.24 -8.75 -41.83
C THR A 4 44.44 -9.95 -41.32
N ALA A 5 45.07 -11.11 -41.13
CA ALA A 5 44.40 -12.33 -40.66
C ALA A 5 44.07 -12.29 -39.15
N LEU A 6 44.82 -11.54 -38.35
CA LEU A 6 44.62 -11.46 -36.90
C LEU A 6 43.41 -10.58 -36.52
N LEU A 7 43.07 -9.59 -37.35
CA LEU A 7 41.98 -8.65 -37.08
C LEU A 7 40.59 -9.28 -37.27
N ILE A 8 40.46 -10.23 -38.20
CA ILE A 8 39.18 -10.91 -38.50
C ILE A 8 38.83 -11.94 -37.41
N PHE A 9 39.85 -12.54 -36.78
CA PHE A 9 39.64 -13.55 -35.72
C PHE A 9 39.20 -12.94 -34.37
N LEU A 10 39.61 -11.69 -34.07
CA LEU A 10 39.19 -11.00 -32.85
C LEU A 10 37.76 -10.43 -32.95
N LEU A 11 37.30 -10.07 -34.16
CA LEU A 11 35.95 -9.55 -34.37
C LEU A 11 34.87 -10.63 -34.23
N SER A 12 35.16 -11.87 -34.65
CA SER A 12 34.25 -13.00 -34.51
C SER A 12 34.13 -13.51 -33.06
N ILE A 13 35.17 -13.35 -32.23
CA ILE A 13 35.10 -13.68 -30.79
C ILE A 13 34.25 -12.66 -30.03
N ALA A 14 34.27 -11.38 -30.41
CA ALA A 14 33.45 -10.34 -29.77
C ALA A 14 31.95 -10.44 -30.12
N LEU A 15 31.60 -11.01 -31.27
CA LEU A 15 30.21 -11.27 -31.68
C LEU A 15 29.63 -12.57 -31.09
N ALA A 16 30.48 -13.53 -30.72
CA ALA A 16 30.02 -14.78 -30.10
C ALA A 16 29.73 -14.65 -28.59
N THR A 17 30.32 -13.67 -27.90
CA THR A 17 30.09 -13.45 -26.46
C THR A 17 28.88 -12.58 -26.14
N SER A 18 28.27 -11.92 -27.14
CA SER A 18 27.10 -11.06 -26.95
C SER A 18 25.76 -11.81 -27.03
N VAL A 19 25.72 -13.04 -27.56
CA VAL A 19 24.45 -13.81 -27.69
C VAL A 19 24.12 -14.63 -26.44
N ASN A 20 25.10 -14.88 -25.55
CA ASN A 20 24.89 -15.71 -24.35
C ASN A 20 24.55 -14.92 -23.07
N ALA A 21 24.39 -13.60 -23.14
CA ALA A 21 24.13 -12.76 -21.95
C ALA A 21 22.65 -12.55 -21.60
N GLN A 22 21.69 -13.11 -22.36
CA GLN A 22 20.26 -12.78 -22.21
C GLN A 22 19.30 -13.97 -22.17
N ASN A 23 19.74 -15.15 -21.75
CA ASN A 23 18.82 -16.18 -21.24
C ASN A 23 18.90 -16.22 -19.72
N LYS A 24 18.63 -15.08 -19.06
CA LYS A 24 18.18 -15.15 -17.66
C LYS A 24 16.83 -15.87 -17.71
N PRO A 25 16.63 -16.96 -16.95
CA PRO A 25 15.29 -17.49 -16.78
C PRO A 25 14.40 -16.33 -16.34
N ALA A 26 13.27 -16.14 -17.02
CA ALA A 26 12.28 -15.17 -16.60
C ALA A 26 12.06 -15.38 -15.10
N ALA A 27 12.36 -14.36 -14.30
CA ALA A 27 12.18 -14.45 -12.86
C ALA A 27 10.75 -14.97 -12.64
N ILE A 28 10.60 -16.05 -11.88
CA ILE A 28 9.29 -16.62 -11.60
C ILE A 28 8.53 -15.53 -10.84
N LEU A 29 7.65 -14.82 -11.55
CA LEU A 29 6.82 -13.78 -10.96
C LEU A 29 5.80 -14.49 -10.09
N GLU A 30 5.92 -14.31 -8.77
CA GLU A 30 4.87 -14.73 -7.87
C GLU A 30 3.57 -13.99 -8.22
N PRO A 31 2.43 -14.68 -8.26
CA PRO A 31 1.17 -14.06 -8.61
C PRO A 31 0.77 -13.04 -7.53
N TYR A 32 0.25 -11.88 -7.96
CA TYR A 32 -0.37 -10.93 -7.05
C TYR A 32 -1.66 -11.52 -6.46
N THR A 33 -1.62 -11.95 -5.21
CA THR A 33 -2.69 -12.75 -4.56
C THR A 33 -3.76 -11.93 -3.86
N TYR A 34 -3.60 -10.60 -3.76
CA TYR A 34 -4.54 -9.74 -3.04
C TYR A 34 -5.84 -9.48 -3.82
N LYS A 35 -6.84 -8.91 -3.12
CA LYS A 35 -8.11 -8.49 -3.71
C LYS A 35 -7.87 -7.53 -4.90
N THR A 36 -8.33 -7.94 -6.08
CA THR A 36 -8.19 -7.15 -7.32
C THR A 36 -9.51 -6.58 -7.84
N LYS A 37 -10.67 -7.04 -7.36
CA LYS A 37 -11.99 -6.50 -7.76
C LYS A 37 -12.46 -5.45 -6.77
N LEU A 38 -12.94 -4.31 -7.27
CA LEU A 38 -13.40 -3.19 -6.46
C LEU A 38 -14.88 -2.86 -6.77
N LYS A 39 -15.58 -2.24 -5.81
CA LYS A 39 -16.96 -1.73 -6.00
C LYS A 39 -17.04 -0.82 -7.23
N GLY A 40 -18.15 -0.90 -7.97
CA GLY A 40 -18.40 -0.07 -9.15
C GLY A 40 -17.75 -0.55 -10.46
N GLY A 41 -17.33 -1.82 -10.53
CA GLY A 41 -16.73 -2.42 -11.72
C GLY A 41 -15.27 -2.02 -11.96
N TYR A 42 -14.60 -1.52 -10.92
CA TYR A 42 -13.18 -1.20 -10.95
C TYR A 42 -12.35 -2.45 -10.63
N ARG A 43 -11.10 -2.47 -11.08
CA ARG A 43 -10.14 -3.53 -10.76
C ARG A 43 -8.71 -3.04 -10.69
N ILE A 44 -7.90 -3.73 -9.89
CA ILE A 44 -6.45 -3.62 -9.88
C ILE A 44 -5.88 -4.66 -10.85
N LEU A 45 -5.02 -4.22 -11.75
CA LEU A 45 -4.29 -5.07 -12.68
C LEU A 45 -2.81 -5.04 -12.31
N PHE A 46 -2.26 -6.23 -12.07
CA PHE A 46 -0.82 -6.43 -11.93
C PHE A 46 -0.17 -6.64 -13.29
N ILE A 47 0.91 -5.92 -13.55
CA ILE A 47 1.76 -6.07 -14.74
C ILE A 47 3.22 -6.08 -14.28
N ALA A 48 4.08 -6.84 -14.94
CA ALA A 48 5.52 -6.77 -14.74
C ALA A 48 6.24 -6.78 -16.11
N ASN A 49 7.42 -6.16 -16.16
CA ASN A 49 8.33 -6.21 -17.30
C ASN A 49 9.68 -6.83 -16.87
N ASP A 50 10.81 -6.47 -17.47
CA ASP A 50 12.11 -7.05 -17.09
C ASP A 50 12.75 -6.40 -15.85
N SER A 51 12.25 -5.26 -15.40
CA SER A 51 12.86 -4.47 -14.30
C SER A 51 11.89 -4.09 -13.19
N LEU A 52 10.62 -3.89 -13.51
CA LEU A 52 9.62 -3.33 -12.62
C LEU A 52 8.33 -4.16 -12.66
N GLN A 53 7.63 -4.13 -11.54
CA GLN A 53 6.26 -4.60 -11.36
C GLN A 53 5.37 -3.43 -10.96
N TYR A 54 4.10 -3.48 -11.38
CA TYR A 54 3.18 -2.35 -11.34
C TYR A 54 1.78 -2.78 -10.94
N LEU A 55 1.06 -1.87 -10.30
CA LEU A 55 -0.39 -1.93 -10.13
C LEU A 55 -1.06 -0.82 -10.93
N TYR A 56 -2.04 -1.21 -11.75
CA TYR A 56 -2.88 -0.29 -12.51
C TYR A 56 -4.33 -0.37 -12.04
N LEU A 57 -4.94 0.80 -11.83
CA LEU A 57 -6.37 0.93 -11.63
C LEU A 57 -7.09 0.94 -12.99
N LYS A 58 -8.12 0.11 -13.15
CA LYS A 58 -8.91 0.00 -14.39
C LYS A 58 -10.42 0.04 -14.13
N LYS A 59 -11.18 0.45 -15.13
CA LYS A 59 -12.64 0.25 -15.22
C LYS A 59 -12.98 -0.36 -16.59
N GLY A 60 -13.44 -1.61 -16.60
CA GLY A 60 -13.54 -2.39 -17.83
C GLY A 60 -12.20 -2.49 -18.57
N ASN A 61 -12.16 -2.02 -19.82
CA ASN A 61 -10.94 -2.00 -20.65
C ASN A 61 -10.11 -0.73 -20.49
N LYS A 62 -10.65 0.33 -19.89
CA LYS A 62 -9.96 1.60 -19.69
C LYS A 62 -8.95 1.50 -18.55
N SER A 63 -7.69 1.84 -18.82
CA SER A 63 -6.70 2.14 -17.77
C SER A 63 -6.95 3.54 -17.24
N ILE A 64 -6.96 3.70 -15.91
CA ILE A 64 -7.21 4.98 -15.25
C ILE A 64 -5.89 5.58 -14.80
N ALA A 65 -5.13 4.84 -13.99
CA ALA A 65 -3.85 5.29 -13.46
C ALA A 65 -2.97 4.10 -13.09
N GLU A 66 -1.67 4.31 -13.15
CA GLU A 66 -0.71 3.53 -12.37
C GLU A 66 -0.80 4.00 -10.91
N ILE A 67 -0.97 3.06 -9.97
CA ILE A 67 -1.16 3.38 -8.56
C ILE A 67 0.02 2.94 -7.69
N SER A 68 0.89 2.07 -8.20
CA SER A 68 2.10 1.65 -7.50
C SER A 68 3.07 0.97 -8.45
N SER A 69 4.37 1.08 -8.17
CA SER A 69 5.42 0.35 -8.87
C SER A 69 6.58 0.02 -7.94
N THR A 70 7.28 -1.09 -8.21
CA THR A 70 8.50 -1.45 -7.49
C THR A 70 9.39 -2.36 -8.33
N SER A 71 10.65 -2.53 -7.94
CA SER A 71 11.62 -3.36 -8.66
C SER A 71 11.28 -4.85 -8.62
N ILE A 72 11.59 -5.55 -9.70
CA ILE A 72 11.55 -7.01 -9.74
C ILE A 72 12.62 -7.56 -8.80
N GLY A 73 12.22 -8.47 -7.93
CA GLY A 73 13.04 -8.99 -6.82
C GLY A 73 12.65 -8.42 -5.46
N LEU A 74 11.87 -7.34 -5.40
CA LEU A 74 11.23 -6.92 -4.16
C LEU A 74 9.91 -7.66 -3.96
N PRO A 75 9.54 -8.00 -2.70
CA PRO A 75 8.27 -8.63 -2.39
C PRO A 75 7.09 -7.82 -2.94
N TYR A 76 6.09 -8.50 -3.54
CA TYR A 76 4.90 -7.84 -4.09
C TYR A 76 4.07 -7.12 -3.01
N MET A 77 4.24 -7.43 -1.72
CA MET A 77 3.63 -6.66 -0.62
C MET A 77 4.06 -5.18 -0.62
N ASN A 78 5.24 -4.87 -1.19
CA ASN A 78 5.73 -3.50 -1.36
C ASN A 78 4.96 -2.72 -2.44
N LEU A 79 4.22 -3.40 -3.33
CA LEU A 79 3.29 -2.73 -4.24
C LEU A 79 2.03 -2.22 -3.52
N GLY A 80 1.74 -2.80 -2.36
CA GLY A 80 0.55 -2.55 -1.59
C GLY A 80 -0.64 -3.41 -1.98
N HIS A 81 -1.67 -3.34 -1.15
CA HIS A 81 -2.91 -4.10 -1.29
C HIS A 81 -4.12 -3.25 -0.88
N VAL A 82 -5.31 -3.67 -1.31
CA VAL A 82 -6.54 -2.94 -0.98
C VAL A 82 -6.92 -3.21 0.48
N GLY A 83 -6.80 -2.20 1.34
CA GLY A 83 -7.19 -2.30 2.76
C GLY A 83 -8.66 -1.98 3.02
N ALA A 84 -9.25 -1.10 2.20
CA ALA A 84 -10.68 -0.79 2.22
C ALA A 84 -11.16 -0.37 0.83
N ASP A 85 -12.40 -0.71 0.50
CA ASP A 85 -13.01 -0.44 -0.79
C ASP A 85 -14.31 0.37 -0.62
N PHE A 86 -14.19 1.69 -0.76
CA PHE A 86 -15.27 2.67 -0.64
C PHE A 86 -16.04 2.82 -1.96
N THR A 87 -17.16 3.54 -1.98
CA THR A 87 -17.95 3.70 -3.22
C THR A 87 -17.12 4.35 -4.33
N ASN A 88 -16.51 5.51 -4.04
CA ASN A 88 -15.75 6.30 -5.02
C ASN A 88 -14.23 6.24 -4.81
N TYR A 89 -13.78 5.61 -3.73
CA TYR A 89 -12.38 5.58 -3.31
C TYR A 89 -11.97 4.16 -2.93
N PHE A 90 -10.67 3.91 -2.78
CA PHE A 90 -10.18 2.74 -2.07
C PHE A 90 -8.89 3.11 -1.34
N VAL A 91 -8.57 2.35 -0.31
CA VAL A 91 -7.32 2.50 0.43
C VAL A 91 -6.30 1.53 -0.12
N LEU A 92 -5.18 2.04 -0.61
CA LEU A 92 -4.00 1.25 -0.93
C LEU A 92 -3.08 1.25 0.30
N VAL A 93 -2.82 0.07 0.84
CA VAL A 93 -2.01 -0.14 2.04
C VAL A 93 -0.67 -0.74 1.63
N HIS A 94 0.40 -0.04 1.98
CA HIS A 94 1.79 -0.48 1.77
C HIS A 94 2.31 -1.11 3.05
N SER A 95 2.77 -2.36 2.96
CA SER A 95 3.36 -3.08 4.10
C SER A 95 4.79 -3.47 3.77
N PHE A 96 5.71 -3.09 4.67
CA PHE A 96 7.13 -3.40 4.58
C PHE A 96 7.54 -4.51 5.58
N GLY A 97 6.59 -5.38 5.94
CA GLY A 97 6.79 -6.45 6.92
C GLY A 97 6.25 -6.14 8.33
N PRO A 98 6.33 -7.11 9.24
CA PRO A 98 5.80 -7.00 10.60
C PRO A 98 6.50 -5.91 11.42
N GLY A 99 5.74 -5.27 12.32
CA GLY A 99 6.21 -4.20 13.21
C GLY A 99 6.27 -2.79 12.61
N ASN A 100 6.15 -2.67 11.28
CA ASN A 100 6.14 -1.39 10.60
C ASN A 100 4.71 -0.80 10.53
N SER A 101 4.61 0.53 10.63
CA SER A 101 3.38 1.22 10.28
C SER A 101 3.03 0.94 8.84
N GLN A 102 1.76 0.66 8.58
CA GLN A 102 1.29 0.43 7.23
C GLN A 102 0.92 1.78 6.62
N ASP A 103 1.76 2.27 5.70
CA ASP A 103 1.49 3.53 5.00
C ASP A 103 0.31 3.37 4.06
N ILE A 104 -0.51 4.41 3.95
CA ILE A 104 -1.75 4.36 3.18
C ILE A 104 -1.92 5.52 2.23
N GLU A 105 -2.64 5.21 1.16
CA GLU A 105 -3.14 6.18 0.20
C GLU A 105 -4.65 6.02 0.08
N LEU A 106 -5.38 7.14 -0.03
CA LEU A 106 -6.81 7.13 -0.36
C LEU A 106 -6.97 7.51 -1.82
N ILE A 107 -7.09 6.51 -2.67
CA ILE A 107 -7.10 6.66 -4.12
C ILE A 107 -8.53 6.88 -4.62
N GLU A 108 -8.76 7.98 -5.32
CA GLU A 108 -10.00 8.26 -6.04
C GLU A 108 -10.13 7.35 -7.26
N LYS A 109 -11.19 6.55 -7.34
CA LYS A 109 -11.32 5.52 -8.37
C LYS A 109 -11.41 6.08 -9.79
N THR A 110 -11.98 7.26 -9.96
CA THR A 110 -12.20 7.87 -11.29
C THR A 110 -10.94 8.49 -11.87
N THR A 111 -10.01 8.94 -11.02
CA THR A 111 -8.82 9.72 -11.43
C THR A 111 -7.50 9.04 -11.07
N GLY A 112 -7.49 8.12 -10.11
CA GLY A 112 -6.28 7.55 -9.53
C GLY A 112 -5.56 8.46 -8.54
N LYS A 113 -6.13 9.63 -8.23
CA LYS A 113 -5.47 10.62 -7.36
C LYS A 113 -5.52 10.20 -5.88
N ASN A 114 -4.38 10.27 -5.19
CA ASN A 114 -4.31 10.15 -3.74
C ASN A 114 -4.80 11.43 -3.04
N LEU A 115 -5.65 11.28 -2.04
CA LEU A 115 -6.17 12.39 -1.21
C LEU A 115 -5.46 12.58 0.12
N LEU A 116 -4.66 11.59 0.56
CA LEU A 116 -3.92 11.68 1.82
C LEU A 116 -2.53 12.27 1.58
N LYS A 117 -1.95 12.80 2.65
CA LYS A 117 -0.56 13.22 2.66
C LYS A 117 0.34 11.99 2.79
N LEU A 118 1.55 12.09 2.25
CA LEU A 118 2.59 11.10 2.49
C LEU A 118 2.82 10.92 4.00
N GLY A 119 3.00 9.68 4.43
CA GLY A 119 3.17 9.31 5.83
C GLY A 119 1.88 9.10 6.62
N ALA A 120 0.71 9.20 5.97
CA ALA A 120 -0.53 8.71 6.55
C ALA A 120 -0.46 7.19 6.72
N SER A 121 -0.89 6.68 7.87
CA SER A 121 -0.77 5.26 8.21
C SER A 121 -2.09 4.67 8.72
N TRP A 122 -2.32 3.41 8.35
CA TRP A 122 -3.54 2.66 8.60
C TRP A 122 -3.85 2.47 10.09
N ILE A 123 -5.15 2.48 10.41
CA ILE A 123 -5.67 1.93 11.67
C ILE A 123 -6.87 1.03 11.38
N GLY A 124 -7.86 1.51 10.62
CA GLY A 124 -9.02 0.71 10.26
C GLY A 124 -10.05 1.45 9.41
N ALA A 125 -11.06 0.75 8.91
CA ALA A 125 -12.15 1.36 8.14
C ALA A 125 -13.50 0.70 8.41
N ASP A 126 -14.56 1.46 8.17
CA ASP A 126 -15.94 0.98 8.06
C ASP A 126 -16.41 1.29 6.64
N GLU A 127 -16.36 0.29 5.76
CA GLU A 127 -16.71 0.44 4.34
C GLU A 127 -18.19 0.74 4.09
N GLU A 128 -19.08 0.32 4.99
CA GLU A 128 -20.52 0.56 4.86
C GLU A 128 -20.86 2.00 5.18
N LYS A 129 -20.21 2.56 6.22
CA LYS A 129 -20.39 3.96 6.62
C LYS A 129 -19.45 4.92 5.90
N GLU A 130 -18.58 4.42 5.03
CA GLU A 130 -17.62 5.21 4.27
C GLU A 130 -16.66 6.01 5.18
N LEU A 131 -16.18 5.35 6.24
CA LEU A 131 -15.32 5.96 7.25
C LEU A 131 -13.94 5.30 7.26
N LEU A 132 -12.89 6.12 7.30
CA LEU A 132 -11.50 5.71 7.43
C LEU A 132 -10.91 6.26 8.73
N LEU A 133 -10.41 5.39 9.59
CA LEU A 133 -9.60 5.76 10.76
C LEU A 133 -8.13 5.57 10.43
N TYR A 134 -7.34 6.62 10.59
CA TYR A 134 -5.92 6.59 10.26
C TYR A 134 -5.11 7.56 11.14
N SER A 135 -3.79 7.53 11.07
CA SER A 135 -2.90 8.54 11.66
C SER A 135 -2.20 9.32 10.56
N ASP A 136 -1.99 10.64 10.72
CA ASP A 136 -1.18 11.43 9.79
C ASP A 136 0.33 11.12 9.91
N LYS A 137 0.76 10.24 10.84
CA LYS A 137 2.15 9.81 11.03
C LYS A 137 2.25 8.31 11.29
N GLY A 138 3.24 7.64 10.69
CA GLY A 138 3.55 6.25 10.98
C GLY A 138 4.09 5.98 12.40
N VAL A 139 4.74 6.97 13.01
CA VAL A 139 5.22 6.91 14.40
C VAL A 139 4.61 8.08 15.18
N PRO A 140 3.37 7.93 15.69
CA PRO A 140 2.71 9.00 16.43
C PRO A 140 3.35 9.18 17.82
N SER A 141 3.25 10.39 18.34
CA SER A 141 3.55 10.75 19.73
C SER A 141 2.28 11.01 20.54
N LYS A 142 2.39 11.16 21.86
CA LYS A 142 1.27 11.51 22.77
C LYS A 142 0.51 12.79 22.37
N LYS A 143 1.13 13.68 21.60
CA LYS A 143 0.51 14.93 21.13
C LYS A 143 -0.24 14.77 19.80
N ASP A 144 0.04 13.70 19.07
CA ASP A 144 -0.60 13.40 17.80
C ASP A 144 -2.00 12.82 18.03
N ARG A 145 -2.80 12.75 16.96
CA ARG A 145 -4.19 12.31 17.01
C ARG A 145 -4.46 11.30 15.91
N MET A 146 -5.41 10.40 16.19
CA MET A 146 -6.09 9.64 15.16
C MET A 146 -7.07 10.55 14.41
N VAL A 147 -7.24 10.30 13.13
CA VAL A 147 -8.14 11.02 12.24
C VAL A 147 -9.21 10.06 11.75
N LEU A 148 -10.46 10.36 12.08
CA LEU A 148 -11.62 9.70 11.48
C LEU A 148 -12.11 10.57 10.32
N TYR A 149 -11.94 10.05 9.11
CA TYR A 149 -12.28 10.71 7.87
C TYR A 149 -13.54 10.12 7.26
N ASN A 150 -14.54 10.96 7.03
CA ASN A 150 -15.70 10.59 6.23
C ASN A 150 -15.36 10.77 4.76
N VAL A 151 -15.30 9.66 4.03
CA VAL A 151 -14.86 9.62 2.63
C VAL A 151 -15.89 10.29 1.71
N LEU A 152 -17.18 10.23 2.05
CA LEU A 152 -18.25 10.89 1.30
C LEU A 152 -18.23 12.41 1.49
N THR A 153 -18.21 12.87 2.74
CA THR A 153 -18.35 14.30 3.07
C THR A 153 -17.02 15.05 3.16
N LYS A 154 -15.91 14.32 3.14
CA LYS A 154 -14.54 14.82 3.31
C LYS A 154 -14.28 15.49 4.68
N GLN A 155 -15.16 15.28 5.65
CA GLN A 155 -15.01 15.82 6.99
C GLN A 155 -14.04 14.98 7.82
N LYS A 156 -13.33 15.65 8.74
CA LYS A 156 -12.36 15.04 9.67
C LYS A 156 -12.81 15.26 11.11
N GLN A 157 -12.74 14.19 11.90
CA GLN A 157 -12.82 14.24 13.36
C GLN A 157 -11.49 13.76 13.93
N PHE A 158 -11.06 14.34 15.05
CA PHE A 158 -9.73 14.08 15.63
C PHE A 158 -9.86 13.52 17.04
N PHE A 159 -9.19 12.40 17.30
CA PHE A 159 -9.24 11.70 18.58
C PHE A 159 -7.83 11.53 19.14
N ALA A 160 -7.62 11.87 20.41
CA ALA A 160 -6.36 11.60 21.07
C ALA A 160 -6.13 10.09 21.17
N PHE A 161 -4.90 9.63 20.96
CA PHE A 161 -4.52 8.26 21.28
C PHE A 161 -4.68 7.97 22.78
N PRO A 162 -4.96 6.72 23.19
CA PRO A 162 -4.92 6.34 24.61
C PRO A 162 -3.52 6.60 25.18
N ASN A 163 -3.41 7.27 26.33
CA ASN A 163 -2.10 7.69 26.85
C ASN A 163 -1.16 6.52 27.17
N ASP A 164 -1.73 5.40 27.63
CA ASP A 164 -1.05 4.18 28.03
C ASP A 164 -0.62 3.31 26.84
N ILE A 165 -1.07 3.62 25.62
CA ILE A 165 -0.57 2.91 24.44
C ILE A 165 0.90 3.23 24.19
N PHE A 166 1.38 4.41 24.59
CA PHE A 166 2.75 4.85 24.36
C PHE A 166 3.77 4.29 25.35
N ASP A 167 3.33 3.40 26.26
CA ASP A 167 4.24 2.72 27.18
C ASP A 167 5.08 1.64 26.46
N ASP A 168 4.69 1.27 25.24
CA ASP A 168 5.33 0.28 24.38
C ASP A 168 5.52 0.82 22.94
N PRO A 169 6.43 0.23 22.13
CA PRO A 169 6.63 0.62 20.73
C PRO A 169 5.46 0.20 19.83
N GLU A 170 5.56 0.51 18.53
CA GLU A 170 4.60 0.08 17.50
C GLU A 170 3.14 0.47 17.81
N VAL A 171 2.93 1.72 18.23
CA VAL A 171 1.63 2.22 18.69
C VAL A 171 0.48 1.89 17.73
N LEU A 172 0.69 2.04 16.41
CA LEU A 172 -0.38 1.84 15.42
C LEU A 172 -0.73 0.36 15.20
N SER A 173 0.24 -0.56 15.27
CA SER A 173 -0.02 -2.01 15.07
C SER A 173 -0.86 -2.61 16.20
N ARG A 174 -0.93 -1.92 17.33
CA ARG A 174 -1.67 -2.33 18.53
C ARG A 174 -3.06 -1.71 18.63
N ILE A 175 -3.54 -0.99 17.61
CA ILE A 175 -4.90 -0.41 17.62
C ILE A 175 -5.75 -1.13 16.58
N GLU A 176 -6.92 -1.59 17.01
CA GLU A 176 -7.95 -2.16 16.16
C GLU A 176 -9.21 -1.30 16.23
N LEU A 177 -9.77 -0.97 15.07
CA LEU A 177 -11.10 -0.38 14.99
C LEU A 177 -12.16 -1.44 15.34
N GLU A 178 -12.87 -1.25 16.46
CA GLU A 178 -13.88 -2.20 16.91
C GLU A 178 -15.27 -1.84 16.38
N LYS A 179 -15.68 -0.58 16.53
CA LYS A 179 -17.02 -0.13 16.13
C LYS A 179 -17.09 1.36 15.89
N ILE A 180 -17.88 1.75 14.89
CA ILE A 180 -18.28 3.13 14.67
C ILE A 180 -19.80 3.25 14.61
N THR A 181 -20.35 4.21 15.35
CA THR A 181 -21.77 4.62 15.32
C THR A 181 -21.86 6.13 15.14
N GLU A 182 -23.06 6.69 15.01
CA GLU A 182 -23.26 8.14 14.97
C GLU A 182 -22.73 8.87 16.21
N LYS A 183 -22.78 8.22 17.38
CA LYS A 183 -22.45 8.84 18.68
C LYS A 183 -21.06 8.47 19.19
N GLN A 184 -20.50 7.38 18.71
CA GLN A 184 -19.31 6.78 19.33
C GLN A 184 -18.35 6.17 18.31
N LEU A 185 -17.06 6.35 18.56
CA LEU A 185 -15.95 5.57 18.02
C LEU A 185 -15.40 4.69 19.14
N ILE A 186 -15.29 3.39 18.87
CA ILE A 186 -14.74 2.40 19.80
C ILE A 186 -13.52 1.76 19.14
N ILE A 187 -12.38 1.85 19.84
CA ILE A 187 -11.17 1.12 19.48
C ILE A 187 -10.83 0.12 20.57
N LYS A 188 -10.27 -1.00 20.15
CA LYS A 188 -9.57 -1.95 21.02
C LYS A 188 -8.08 -1.75 20.82
N TYR A 189 -7.29 -1.86 21.88
CA TYR A 189 -5.84 -1.73 21.77
C TYR A 189 -5.08 -2.61 22.75
N ASP A 190 -3.90 -3.05 22.33
CA ASP A 190 -3.01 -3.93 23.09
C ASP A 190 -2.02 -3.14 23.96
N ILE A 191 -1.86 -3.59 25.19
CA ILE A 191 -0.85 -3.14 26.15
C ILE A 191 -0.18 -4.38 26.76
N ASN A 192 1.01 -4.25 27.36
CA ASN A 192 1.73 -5.37 28.00
C ASN A 192 0.92 -6.26 28.98
N LYS A 193 -0.26 -5.81 29.45
CA LYS A 193 -1.15 -6.55 30.37
C LYS A 193 -2.44 -7.05 29.71
N GLY A 194 -2.48 -7.13 28.38
CA GLY A 194 -3.64 -7.56 27.59
C GLY A 194 -4.33 -6.42 26.85
N TYR A 195 -5.61 -6.60 26.53
CA TYR A 195 -6.35 -5.64 25.72
C TYR A 195 -7.17 -4.66 26.55
N LYS A 196 -7.28 -3.43 26.06
CA LYS A 196 -8.20 -2.41 26.55
C LYS A 196 -9.10 -1.89 25.43
N THR A 197 -10.21 -1.28 25.82
CA THR A 197 -11.11 -0.60 24.90
C THR A 197 -11.20 0.87 25.28
N LYS A 198 -11.19 1.76 24.28
CA LYS A 198 -11.42 3.19 24.48
C LYS A 198 -12.63 3.63 23.65
N VAL A 199 -13.56 4.30 24.33
CA VAL A 199 -14.75 4.89 23.72
C VAL A 199 -14.56 6.40 23.61
N TYR A 200 -14.82 6.94 22.43
CA TYR A 200 -14.81 8.37 22.13
C TYR A 200 -16.21 8.83 21.72
N ALA A 201 -16.65 9.98 22.21
CA ALA A 201 -17.85 10.65 21.70
C ALA A 201 -17.58 11.25 20.32
N ARG A 202 -18.54 11.18 19.41
CA ARG A 202 -18.47 11.73 18.05
C ARG A 202 -19.37 12.94 17.85
#